data_AF-A0A936QJ23-F1
#
_entry.id   AF-A0A936QJ23-F1
#
_cell.length_a   1.000
_cell.length_b   1.000
_cell.length_c   1.000
_cell.angle_alpha   90.00
_cell.angle_beta   90.00
_cell.angle_gamma   90.00
#
_symmetry.space_group_name_H-M   'P 1'
#
loop_
_entity.id
_entity.type
_entity.pdbx_description
1 polymer ?
#
loop_
_entity_poly.entity_id
_entity_poly.type
_entity_poly.pdbx_seq_one_letter_code
_entity_poly.pdbx_strand_id
1 'polypeptide(L)'
;MKFFYLSCLAITFIISACSASNDRSDKSDENNKSGSIENTESYSSVYNKINKTAEEEQLNPMYSISEDTAFLYWLDNQIITLNNSTKCNIFALNVLYKAGFKCPEINTLTYDLMDTSRFKDIFPLINFENESDLRNKIRQGDLIIWNGHVIIFESIEKINERLYAVAWWAGTRQEDNGENIINNVIHGKYPLDGYFIVRRPVAYE
;
A
#
# COMPACT_ATOMS: atom_id res chain seq x y z
N MET A 1 26.25 24.70 38.01
CA MET A 1 25.83 25.61 36.92
C MET A 1 26.73 25.34 35.74
N LYS A 2 26.31 24.45 34.83
CA LYS A 2 25.80 24.76 33.49
C LYS A 2 26.71 25.71 32.69
N PHE A 3 27.50 25.09 31.84
CA PHE A 3 28.20 25.62 30.68
C PHE A 3 27.22 26.29 29.70
N PHE A 4 27.58 27.47 29.21
CA PHE A 4 27.09 28.05 27.96
C PHE A 4 28.18 28.96 27.45
N TYR A 5 28.84 28.60 26.35
CA TYR A 5 29.05 29.55 25.24
C TYR A 5 29.16 28.76 23.94
N LEU A 6 28.29 29.20 23.05
CA LEU A 6 27.91 28.68 21.75
C LEU A 6 28.88 29.20 20.67
N SER A 7 28.88 28.48 19.54
CA SER A 7 29.16 28.96 18.18
C SER A 7 30.58 28.69 17.65
N CYS A 8 30.74 27.48 17.11
CA CYS A 8 31.72 27.20 16.07
C CYS A 8 31.04 27.06 14.71
N LEU A 9 31.65 27.71 13.74
CA LEU A 9 31.70 27.44 12.29
C LEU A 9 30.46 27.64 11.42
N ALA A 10 30.61 28.63 10.54
CA ALA A 10 30.00 28.74 9.23
C ALA A 10 30.52 27.66 8.27
N ILE A 11 29.64 27.13 7.42
CA ILE A 11 29.98 26.70 6.05
C ILE A 11 28.80 27.05 5.14
N THR A 12 29.01 27.99 4.25
CA THR A 12 28.21 28.19 3.03
C THR A 12 28.77 27.31 1.91
N PHE A 13 27.89 26.65 1.15
CA PHE A 13 28.20 26.23 -0.21
C PHE A 13 27.04 26.61 -1.14
N ILE A 14 27.36 27.49 -2.08
CA ILE A 14 26.62 27.82 -3.30
C ILE A 14 27.01 26.71 -4.32
N ILE A 15 26.14 26.21 -5.20
CA ILE A 15 26.11 26.54 -6.64
C ILE A 15 25.00 25.69 -7.33
N SER A 16 24.35 26.33 -8.29
CA SER A 16 23.34 25.90 -9.26
C SER A 16 23.76 24.80 -10.25
N ALA A 17 22.78 24.12 -10.85
CA ALA A 17 22.83 23.72 -12.27
C ALA A 17 21.42 23.54 -12.84
N CYS A 18 21.01 24.48 -13.71
CA CYS A 18 20.05 24.24 -14.77
C CYS A 18 20.82 23.78 -16.01
N SER A 19 20.33 22.79 -16.75
CA SER A 19 20.51 22.69 -18.21
C SER A 19 19.51 21.71 -18.81
N ALA A 20 18.69 22.27 -19.71
CA ALA A 20 17.91 21.54 -20.70
C ALA A 20 18.73 21.44 -21.99
N SER A 21 18.53 20.37 -22.75
CA SER A 21 18.80 20.39 -24.20
C SER A 21 17.91 19.36 -24.93
N ASN A 22 16.94 19.86 -25.70
CA ASN A 22 16.47 19.22 -26.93
C ASN A 22 17.57 19.35 -28.00
N ASP A 23 17.80 18.34 -28.83
CA ASP A 23 17.31 18.31 -30.23
C ASP A 23 18.06 17.26 -31.09
N ARG A 24 17.29 16.51 -31.90
CA ARG A 24 17.59 15.95 -33.25
C ARG A 24 17.18 14.48 -33.51
N SER A 25 16.08 14.39 -34.25
CA SER A 25 15.76 13.51 -35.38
C SER A 25 16.78 12.45 -35.84
N ASP A 26 16.31 11.21 -36.08
CA ASP A 26 16.23 10.70 -37.46
C ASP A 26 15.23 9.54 -37.63
N LYS A 27 14.85 9.34 -38.89
CA LYS A 27 13.70 8.61 -39.44
C LYS A 27 13.75 7.07 -39.40
N SER A 28 12.55 6.52 -39.64
CA SER A 28 12.17 5.27 -40.33
C SER A 28 12.48 3.93 -39.65
N ASP A 29 11.43 3.19 -39.26
CA ASP A 29 10.87 2.16 -40.15
C ASP A 29 9.56 1.57 -39.57
N GLU A 30 8.55 1.51 -40.43
CA GLU A 30 7.32 0.73 -40.22
C GLU A 30 7.66 -0.76 -40.19
N ASN A 31 7.25 -1.48 -39.15
CA ASN A 31 6.84 -2.87 -39.34
C ASN A 31 5.94 -3.37 -38.20
N ASN A 32 4.66 -3.53 -38.56
CA ASN A 32 3.68 -4.48 -38.06
C ASN A 32 4.04 -5.26 -36.78
N LYS A 33 3.52 -4.77 -35.64
CA LYS A 33 3.03 -5.64 -34.58
C LYS A 33 1.59 -5.26 -34.27
N SER A 34 0.68 -6.07 -34.78
CA SER A 34 -0.67 -6.24 -34.21
C SER A 34 -0.51 -6.68 -32.76
N GLY A 35 -0.32 -5.72 -31.88
CA GLY A 35 -0.34 -5.89 -30.43
C GLY A 35 -1.73 -5.54 -29.94
N SER A 36 -2.37 -6.50 -29.28
CA SER A 36 -3.54 -6.28 -28.44
C SER A 36 -3.22 -5.25 -27.36
N ILE A 37 -3.53 -3.99 -27.64
CA ILE A 37 -3.51 -2.88 -26.69
C ILE A 37 -4.93 -2.75 -26.18
N GLU A 38 -5.26 -3.47 -25.10
CA GLU A 38 -6.50 -3.26 -24.34
C GLU A 38 -6.32 -3.99 -23.00
N ASN A 39 -5.73 -3.32 -21.99
CA ASN A 39 -5.95 -3.54 -20.54
C ASN A 39 -4.92 -2.85 -19.62
N THR A 40 -3.78 -2.37 -20.13
CA THR A 40 -2.71 -1.82 -19.27
C THR A 40 -3.03 -0.42 -18.71
N GLU A 41 -3.71 0.44 -19.48
CA GLU A 41 -4.07 1.80 -19.03
C GLU A 41 -5.14 1.79 -17.94
N SER A 42 -6.13 0.89 -18.03
CA SER A 42 -7.21 0.79 -17.04
C SER A 42 -6.68 0.38 -15.66
N TYR A 43 -5.75 -0.60 -15.62
CA TYR A 43 -5.24 -1.11 -14.34
C TYR A 43 -4.34 -0.09 -13.61
N SER A 44 -3.49 0.64 -14.34
CA SER A 44 -2.68 1.71 -13.77
C SER A 44 -3.55 2.81 -13.15
N SER A 45 -4.65 3.18 -13.81
CA SER A 45 -5.57 4.20 -13.30
C SER A 45 -6.25 3.80 -11.98
N VAL A 46 -6.56 2.51 -11.82
CA VAL A 46 -7.22 1.96 -10.62
C VAL A 46 -6.24 1.89 -9.45
N TYR A 47 -5.01 1.42 -9.69
CA TYR A 47 -3.98 1.41 -8.66
C TYR A 47 -3.61 2.81 -8.17
N ASN A 48 -3.54 3.79 -9.07
CA ASN A 48 -3.28 5.19 -8.69
C ASN A 48 -4.33 5.72 -7.70
N LYS A 49 -5.60 5.28 -7.80
CA LYS A 49 -6.64 5.63 -6.82
C LYS A 49 -6.35 5.00 -5.47
N ILE A 50 -5.97 3.73 -5.42
CA ILE A 50 -5.61 3.05 -4.16
C ILE A 50 -4.45 3.77 -3.47
N ASN A 51 -3.36 4.04 -4.20
CA ASN A 51 -2.19 4.73 -3.65
C ASN A 51 -2.53 6.11 -3.11
N LYS A 52 -3.21 6.92 -3.92
CA LYS A 52 -3.62 8.26 -3.50
C LYS A 52 -4.50 8.20 -2.24
N THR A 53 -5.45 7.28 -2.20
CA THR A 53 -6.30 7.10 -1.02
C THR A 53 -5.51 6.62 0.19
N ALA A 54 -4.51 5.73 0.01
CA ALA A 54 -3.65 5.27 1.09
C ALA A 54 -2.78 6.40 1.67
N GLU A 55 -2.24 7.26 0.82
CA GLU A 55 -1.52 8.49 1.21
C GLU A 55 -2.43 9.44 1.99
N GLU A 56 -3.65 9.67 1.52
CA GLU A 56 -4.64 10.51 2.22
C GLU A 56 -5.05 9.90 3.58
N GLU A 57 -5.29 8.59 3.63
CA GLU A 57 -5.64 7.88 4.87
C GLU A 57 -4.50 7.81 5.87
N GLN A 58 -3.24 7.74 5.42
CA GLN A 58 -2.08 7.77 6.31
C GLN A 58 -2.06 9.05 7.18
N LEU A 59 -2.59 10.16 6.70
CA LEU A 59 -2.68 11.41 7.45
C LEU A 59 -3.81 11.44 8.49
N ASN A 60 -4.67 10.42 8.53
CA ASN A 60 -5.81 10.37 9.42
C ASN A 60 -5.42 9.97 10.86
N PRO A 61 -5.67 10.83 11.88
CA PRO A 61 -5.29 10.57 13.26
C PRO A 61 -5.88 9.29 13.86
N MET A 62 -7.02 8.80 13.34
CA MET A 62 -7.66 7.58 13.85
C MET A 62 -6.76 6.34 13.77
N TYR A 63 -5.75 6.35 12.90
CA TYR A 63 -4.81 5.24 12.80
C TYR A 63 -3.73 5.25 13.88
N SER A 64 -3.49 6.41 14.52
CA SER A 64 -2.47 6.54 15.56
C SER A 64 -2.70 5.58 16.73
N ILE A 65 -1.61 5.25 17.44
CA ILE A 65 -1.64 4.33 18.59
C ILE A 65 -2.46 4.93 19.75
N SER A 66 -2.49 6.27 19.87
CA SER A 66 -3.23 6.98 20.93
C SER A 66 -4.74 6.98 20.74
N GLU A 67 -5.24 6.74 19.52
CA GLU A 67 -6.67 6.69 19.23
C GLU A 67 -7.19 5.26 19.34
N ASP A 68 -8.15 4.99 20.23
CA ASP A 68 -8.73 3.64 20.38
C ASP A 68 -9.99 3.42 19.53
N THR A 69 -10.45 4.46 18.83
CA THR A 69 -11.63 4.39 17.96
C THR A 69 -11.24 4.48 16.50
N ALA A 70 -12.03 3.82 15.66
CA ALA A 70 -11.87 3.90 14.22
C ALA A 70 -13.23 3.92 13.53
N PHE A 71 -13.30 4.61 12.40
CA PHE A 71 -14.46 4.61 11.51
C PHE A 71 -14.34 3.48 10.49
N LEU A 72 -15.43 2.73 10.31
CA LEU A 72 -15.60 1.75 9.25
C LEU A 72 -16.38 2.42 8.12
N TYR A 73 -15.66 3.03 7.17
CA TYR A 73 -16.30 3.86 6.16
C TYR A 73 -17.27 3.09 5.26
N TRP A 74 -16.97 1.82 5.01
CA TRP A 74 -17.80 0.93 4.20
C TRP A 74 -19.05 0.42 4.91
N LEU A 75 -19.20 0.69 6.21
CA LEU A 75 -20.38 0.39 7.02
C LEU A 75 -21.02 1.69 7.50
N ASP A 76 -21.27 2.59 6.56
CA ASP A 76 -21.93 3.88 6.83
C ASP A 76 -21.27 4.71 7.94
N ASN A 77 -19.94 4.71 7.98
CA ASN A 77 -19.13 5.38 9.00
C ASN A 77 -19.39 4.88 10.43
N GLN A 78 -19.75 3.61 10.62
CA GLN A 78 -19.86 3.01 11.94
C GLN A 78 -18.56 3.18 12.75
N ILE A 79 -18.69 3.58 14.01
CA ILE A 79 -17.56 3.71 14.95
C ILE A 79 -17.39 2.40 15.70
N ILE A 80 -16.14 1.96 15.85
CA ILE A 80 -15.78 0.83 16.73
C ILE A 80 -14.70 1.24 17.73
N THR A 81 -14.69 0.55 18.87
CA THR A 81 -13.65 0.64 19.90
C THR A 81 -12.77 -0.60 19.83
N LEU A 82 -11.45 -0.42 19.83
CA LEU A 82 -10.50 -1.47 19.47
C LEU A 82 -9.79 -2.10 20.66
N ASN A 83 -9.89 -1.51 21.85
CA ASN A 83 -9.20 -1.97 23.06
C ASN A 83 -7.70 -2.20 22.80
N ASN A 84 -7.05 -1.24 22.15
CA ASN A 84 -5.64 -1.26 21.72
C ASN A 84 -5.27 -2.32 20.66
N SER A 85 -6.25 -2.78 19.88
CA SER A 85 -5.99 -3.66 18.72
C SER A 85 -5.41 -2.90 17.52
N THR A 86 -4.61 -3.58 16.69
CA THR A 86 -4.06 -3.00 15.45
C THR A 86 -5.15 -2.70 14.43
N LYS A 87 -4.96 -1.68 13.59
CA LYS A 87 -5.95 -1.20 12.62
C LYS A 87 -5.66 -1.62 11.18
N CYS A 88 -4.84 -2.65 10.95
CA CYS A 88 -4.38 -3.04 9.61
C CYS A 88 -5.53 -3.37 8.64
N ASN A 89 -6.51 -4.16 9.06
CA ASN A 89 -7.70 -4.49 8.27
C ASN A 89 -8.60 -3.29 8.02
N ILE A 90 -8.76 -2.42 9.02
CA ILE A 90 -9.59 -1.21 8.91
C ILE A 90 -8.95 -0.25 7.91
N PHE A 91 -7.64 -0.06 7.98
CA PHE A 91 -6.88 0.72 7.00
C PHE A 91 -7.08 0.17 5.60
N ALA A 92 -6.82 -1.12 5.38
CA ALA A 92 -6.97 -1.75 4.08
C ALA A 92 -8.39 -1.58 3.51
N LEU A 93 -9.42 -1.85 4.30
CA LEU A 93 -10.81 -1.77 3.86
C LEU A 93 -11.29 -0.32 3.66
N ASN A 94 -10.87 0.63 4.49
CA ASN A 94 -11.18 2.05 4.29
C ASN A 94 -10.54 2.60 3.01
N VAL A 95 -9.29 2.24 2.75
CA VAL A 95 -8.59 2.63 1.51
C VAL A 95 -9.31 2.05 0.29
N LEU A 96 -9.64 0.75 0.31
CA LEU A 96 -10.35 0.12 -0.81
C LEU A 96 -11.73 0.73 -1.02
N TYR A 97 -12.51 0.94 0.04
CA TYR A 97 -13.83 1.55 -0.05
C TYR A 97 -13.77 2.94 -0.68
N LYS A 98 -12.91 3.82 -0.16
CA LYS A 98 -12.72 5.19 -0.67
C LYS A 98 -12.16 5.22 -2.09
N ALA A 99 -11.36 4.21 -2.47
CA ALA A 99 -10.88 4.04 -3.84
C ALA A 99 -11.93 3.48 -4.82
N GLY A 100 -13.14 3.13 -4.34
CA GLY A 100 -14.25 2.65 -5.17
C GLY A 100 -14.31 1.14 -5.34
N PHE A 101 -13.86 0.38 -4.34
CA PHE A 101 -13.93 -1.09 -4.34
C PHE A 101 -15.04 -1.63 -3.47
N LYS A 102 -15.53 -2.81 -3.85
CA LYS A 102 -16.47 -3.59 -3.06
C LYS A 102 -15.81 -3.99 -1.74
N CYS A 103 -16.57 -3.86 -0.66
CA CYS A 103 -16.15 -4.21 0.69
C CYS A 103 -17.18 -5.14 1.34
N PRO A 104 -16.81 -5.85 2.41
CA PRO A 104 -17.72 -6.73 3.13
C PRO A 104 -18.89 -5.96 3.75
N GLU A 105 -20.08 -6.56 3.78
CA GLU A 105 -21.29 -5.94 4.35
C GLU A 105 -21.30 -5.91 5.89
N ILE A 106 -20.27 -6.46 6.53
CA ILE A 106 -20.12 -6.53 7.99
C ILE A 106 -18.71 -6.13 8.41
N ASN A 107 -18.55 -5.84 9.71
CA ASN A 107 -17.23 -5.66 10.30
C ASN A 107 -16.42 -6.95 10.09
N THR A 108 -15.25 -6.80 9.48
CA THR A 108 -14.43 -7.92 8.99
C THR A 108 -13.04 -7.79 9.58
N LEU A 109 -12.65 -8.80 10.36
CA LEU A 109 -11.35 -8.89 11.00
C LEU A 109 -10.35 -9.59 10.07
N THR A 110 -9.07 -9.51 10.40
CA THR A 110 -8.03 -10.06 9.52
C THR A 110 -8.12 -11.58 9.34
N TYR A 111 -8.59 -12.30 10.37
CA TYR A 111 -8.83 -13.74 10.23
C TYR A 111 -9.99 -14.06 9.29
N ASP A 112 -11.00 -13.18 9.19
CA ASP A 112 -12.09 -13.34 8.23
C ASP A 112 -11.56 -13.18 6.80
N LEU A 113 -10.68 -12.18 6.59
CA LEU A 113 -9.99 -12.00 5.31
C LEU A 113 -9.11 -13.20 4.95
N MET A 114 -8.51 -13.87 5.94
CA MET A 114 -7.70 -15.07 5.74
C MET A 114 -8.53 -16.30 5.34
N ASP A 115 -9.82 -16.35 5.65
CA ASP A 115 -10.69 -17.49 5.38
C ASP A 115 -11.05 -17.61 3.89
N THR A 116 -10.34 -18.49 3.18
CA THR A 116 -10.50 -18.75 1.73
C THR A 116 -11.90 -19.19 1.30
N SER A 117 -12.78 -19.57 2.23
CA SER A 117 -14.17 -19.88 1.92
C SER A 117 -15.06 -18.64 1.74
N ARG A 118 -14.61 -17.47 2.22
CA ARG A 118 -15.36 -16.20 2.25
C ARG A 118 -14.92 -15.21 1.17
N PHE A 119 -15.78 -14.23 0.90
CA PHE A 119 -15.52 -13.06 0.06
C PHE A 119 -15.05 -13.37 -1.37
N LYS A 120 -15.53 -14.46 -1.97
CA LYS A 120 -15.07 -14.92 -3.29
C LYS A 120 -15.46 -13.96 -4.43
N ASP A 121 -16.52 -13.21 -4.22
CA ASP A 121 -17.14 -12.25 -5.13
C ASP A 121 -16.54 -10.84 -5.06
N ILE A 122 -16.01 -10.44 -3.89
CA ILE A 122 -15.42 -9.11 -3.68
C ILE A 122 -13.89 -9.13 -3.52
N PHE A 123 -13.35 -10.24 -3.00
CA PHE A 123 -11.92 -10.47 -2.77
C PHE A 123 -11.48 -11.88 -3.22
N PRO A 124 -11.62 -12.23 -4.52
CA PRO A 124 -11.18 -13.52 -5.04
C PRO A 124 -9.72 -13.85 -4.70
N LEU A 125 -9.49 -15.12 -4.40
CA LEU A 125 -8.16 -15.65 -4.08
C LEU A 125 -7.29 -15.72 -5.34
N ILE A 126 -6.04 -15.27 -5.23
CA ILE A 126 -5.01 -15.45 -6.26
C ILE A 126 -4.19 -16.69 -5.89
N ASN A 127 -4.40 -17.77 -6.65
CA ASN A 127 -3.68 -19.03 -6.44
C ASN A 127 -2.28 -18.96 -7.07
N PHE A 128 -1.25 -19.22 -6.27
CA PHE A 128 0.13 -19.34 -6.72
C PHE A 128 0.82 -20.54 -6.08
N GLU A 129 1.74 -21.17 -6.81
CA GLU A 129 2.42 -22.39 -6.35
C GLU A 129 3.82 -22.12 -5.77
N ASN A 130 4.48 -21.06 -6.21
CA ASN A 130 5.85 -20.72 -5.84
C ASN A 130 6.11 -19.22 -6.05
N GLU A 131 7.31 -18.76 -5.67
CA GLU A 131 7.72 -17.35 -5.80
C GLU A 131 7.61 -16.82 -7.24
N SER A 132 8.05 -17.60 -8.23
CA SER A 132 8.02 -17.16 -9.63
C SER A 132 6.58 -16.96 -10.11
N ASP A 133 5.70 -17.91 -9.77
CA ASP A 133 4.29 -17.84 -10.08
C ASP A 133 3.60 -16.66 -9.37
N LEU A 134 3.91 -16.44 -8.09
CA LEU A 134 3.44 -15.28 -7.33
C LEU A 134 3.80 -13.97 -8.04
N ARG A 135 5.07 -13.78 -8.41
CA ARG A 135 5.56 -12.57 -9.10
C ARG A 135 4.84 -12.30 -10.42
N ASN A 136 4.43 -13.34 -11.13
CA ASN A 136 3.72 -13.20 -12.40
C ASN A 136 2.22 -12.92 -12.23
N LYS A 137 1.64 -13.29 -11.08
CA LYS A 137 0.19 -13.23 -10.85
C LYS A 137 -0.25 -12.08 -9.96
N ILE A 138 0.54 -11.74 -8.95
CA ILE A 138 0.22 -10.65 -8.03
C ILE A 138 0.25 -9.32 -8.78
N ARG A 139 -0.63 -8.42 -8.40
CA ARG A 139 -0.76 -7.11 -9.03
C ARG A 139 -0.95 -6.03 -7.98
N GLN A 140 -0.57 -4.81 -8.34
CA GLN A 140 -0.64 -3.65 -7.45
C GLN A 140 -2.09 -3.42 -6.95
N GLY A 141 -2.26 -3.21 -5.65
CA GLY A 141 -3.56 -3.13 -5.00
C GLY A 141 -4.12 -4.47 -4.51
N ASP A 142 -3.50 -5.61 -4.84
CA ASP A 142 -3.84 -6.88 -4.22
C ASP A 142 -3.57 -6.81 -2.70
N LEU A 143 -4.37 -7.52 -1.90
CA LEU A 143 -4.18 -7.66 -0.47
C LEU A 143 -3.29 -8.88 -0.21
N ILE A 144 -2.23 -8.71 0.59
CA ILE A 144 -1.47 -9.83 1.17
C ILE A 144 -1.88 -9.98 2.62
N ILE A 145 -2.32 -11.18 3.01
CA ILE A 145 -2.97 -11.42 4.29
C ILE A 145 -2.30 -12.60 5.01
N TRP A 146 -1.96 -12.37 6.28
CA TRP A 146 -1.54 -13.37 7.25
C TRP A 146 -2.61 -13.54 8.34
N ASN A 147 -2.46 -14.55 9.19
CA ASN A 147 -3.27 -14.67 10.39
C ASN A 147 -2.95 -13.54 11.38
N GLY A 148 -3.68 -12.42 11.27
CA GLY A 148 -3.56 -11.24 12.13
C GLY A 148 -2.99 -9.99 11.47
N HIS A 149 -2.57 -10.04 10.20
CA HIS A 149 -2.09 -8.85 9.50
C HIS A 149 -2.49 -8.80 8.01
N VAL A 150 -2.67 -7.60 7.47
CA VAL A 150 -2.98 -7.37 6.05
C VAL A 150 -2.29 -6.11 5.56
N ILE A 151 -1.76 -6.16 4.35
CA ILE A 151 -1.10 -5.05 3.66
C ILE A 151 -1.67 -4.90 2.24
N ILE A 152 -1.60 -3.69 1.70
CA ILE A 152 -1.97 -3.39 0.31
C ILE A 152 -0.70 -3.40 -0.53
N PHE A 153 -0.58 -4.37 -1.44
CA PHE A 153 0.63 -4.62 -2.21
C PHE A 153 0.87 -3.57 -3.30
N GLU A 154 2.14 -3.20 -3.51
CA GLU A 154 2.58 -2.36 -4.62
C GLU A 154 3.54 -3.08 -5.54
N SER A 155 4.62 -3.68 -5.01
CA SER A 155 5.63 -4.35 -5.81
C SER A 155 6.42 -5.37 -4.99
N ILE A 156 7.09 -6.31 -5.67
CA ILE A 156 8.00 -7.26 -5.03
C ILE A 156 9.43 -6.78 -5.22
N GLU A 157 10.17 -6.73 -4.12
CA GLU A 157 11.62 -6.58 -4.11
C GLU A 157 12.30 -7.83 -3.56
N LYS A 158 13.53 -8.09 -4.01
CA LYS A 158 14.39 -9.15 -3.46
C LYS A 158 15.65 -8.53 -2.90
N ILE A 159 15.90 -8.72 -1.61
CA ILE A 159 17.06 -8.17 -0.90
C ILE A 159 17.74 -9.34 -0.17
N ASN A 160 19.02 -9.60 -0.47
CA ASN A 160 19.80 -10.67 0.14
C ASN A 160 19.05 -12.02 0.14
N GLU A 161 18.54 -12.43 -1.03
CA GLU A 161 17.75 -13.64 -1.24
C GLU A 161 16.36 -13.69 -0.55
N ARG A 162 15.95 -12.66 0.18
CA ARG A 162 14.64 -12.59 0.82
C ARG A 162 13.67 -11.72 0.02
N LEU A 163 12.41 -12.14 0.00
CA LEU A 163 11.32 -11.41 -0.62
C LEU A 163 10.73 -10.37 0.32
N TYR A 164 10.47 -9.19 -0.25
CA TYR A 164 9.75 -8.12 0.41
C TYR A 164 8.63 -7.63 -0.50
N ALA A 165 7.48 -7.33 0.09
CA ALA A 165 6.45 -6.52 -0.55
C ALA A 165 6.70 -5.05 -0.20
N VAL A 166 6.84 -4.21 -1.22
CA VAL A 166 6.57 -2.78 -1.05
C VAL A 166 5.06 -2.64 -0.93
N ALA A 167 4.58 -2.00 0.13
CA ALA A 167 3.16 -2.00 0.47
C ALA A 167 2.77 -0.87 1.41
N TRP A 168 1.45 -0.68 1.56
CA TRP A 168 0.82 0.18 2.56
C TRP A 168 0.18 -0.65 3.67
N TRP A 169 0.36 -0.26 4.95
CA TRP A 169 -0.33 -0.88 6.07
C TRP A 169 -0.37 -0.01 7.33
N ALA A 170 -1.35 -0.25 8.19
CA ALA A 170 -1.39 0.27 9.56
C ALA A 170 -0.92 -0.78 10.58
N GLY A 171 -0.49 -0.37 11.76
CA GLY A 171 -0.09 -1.30 12.84
C GLY A 171 1.40 -1.58 12.89
N THR A 172 2.26 -0.66 12.43
CA THR A 172 3.71 -0.83 12.57
C THR A 172 4.17 -0.69 14.03
N ARG A 173 5.29 -1.31 14.39
CA ARG A 173 5.96 -1.08 15.69
C ARG A 173 7.00 0.03 15.63
N GLN A 174 7.30 0.53 14.43
CA GLN A 174 8.26 1.60 14.22
C GLN A 174 7.64 2.95 14.61
N GLU A 175 8.46 3.86 15.10
CA GLU A 175 8.03 5.21 15.47
C GLU A 175 7.63 6.01 14.22
N ASP A 176 6.70 6.94 14.40
CA ASP A 176 6.33 7.93 13.39
C ASP A 176 7.58 8.76 13.03
N ASN A 177 7.87 8.87 11.74
CA ASN A 177 9.02 9.61 11.24
C ASN A 177 8.62 10.81 10.37
N GLY A 178 7.33 11.08 10.22
CA GLY A 178 6.81 12.19 9.42
C GLY A 178 7.04 12.07 7.91
N GLU A 179 7.64 10.98 7.44
CA GLU A 179 7.96 10.75 6.03
C GLU A 179 7.15 9.59 5.48
N ASN A 180 7.61 8.36 5.69
CA ASN A 180 6.93 7.16 5.21
C ASN A 180 6.14 6.44 6.30
N ILE A 181 6.25 6.88 7.56
CA ILE A 181 5.48 6.40 8.70
C ILE A 181 4.80 7.59 9.36
N ILE A 182 3.47 7.65 9.27
CA ILE A 182 2.64 8.71 9.86
C ILE A 182 1.39 8.06 10.46
N ASN A 183 0.99 8.47 11.67
CA ASN A 183 -0.19 7.93 12.38
C ASN A 183 -0.21 6.39 12.44
N ASN A 184 0.94 5.76 12.63
CA ASN A 184 1.08 4.29 12.66
C ASN A 184 0.76 3.57 11.33
N VAL A 185 0.57 4.33 10.24
CA VAL A 185 0.48 3.86 8.87
C VAL A 185 1.83 4.03 8.19
N ILE A 186 2.28 3.01 7.49
CA ILE A 186 3.57 2.98 6.81
C ILE A 186 3.40 2.59 5.34
N HIS A 187 4.17 3.29 4.49
CA HIS A 187 4.56 2.82 3.18
C HIS A 187 5.99 2.30 3.25
N GLY A 188 6.21 1.04 2.93
CA GLY A 188 7.54 0.46 3.13
C GLY A 188 7.66 -0.98 2.69
N LYS A 189 8.75 -1.62 3.12
CA LYS A 189 9.11 -2.99 2.76
C LYS A 189 8.69 -3.94 3.86
N TYR A 190 7.73 -4.81 3.58
CA TYR A 190 7.26 -5.85 4.48
C TYR A 190 7.85 -7.20 4.06
N PRO A 191 8.51 -7.95 4.96
CA PRO A 191 9.07 -9.27 4.62
C PRO A 191 7.94 -10.26 4.27
N LEU A 192 8.07 -10.95 3.14
CA LEU A 192 7.14 -12.02 2.77
C LEU A 192 7.64 -13.34 3.35
N ASP A 193 7.35 -13.56 4.63
CA ASP A 193 7.67 -14.78 5.36
C ASP A 193 6.42 -15.52 5.84
N GLY A 194 6.60 -16.82 6.11
CA GLY A 194 5.53 -17.69 6.58
C GLY A 194 4.42 -17.94 5.55
N TYR A 195 3.27 -18.37 6.06
CA TYR A 195 2.08 -18.64 5.24
C TYR A 195 1.21 -17.38 5.14
N PHE A 196 0.97 -16.93 3.91
CA PHE A 196 0.05 -15.85 3.57
C PHE A 196 -0.81 -16.24 2.38
N ILE A 197 -1.92 -15.54 2.20
CA ILE A 197 -2.73 -15.59 0.99
C ILE A 197 -2.72 -14.24 0.28
N VAL A 198 -3.08 -14.25 -1.00
CA VAL A 198 -3.25 -13.04 -1.80
C VAL A 198 -4.69 -12.97 -2.28
N ARG A 199 -5.33 -11.82 -2.09
CA ARG A 199 -6.68 -11.54 -2.58
C ARG A 199 -6.70 -10.32 -3.48
N ARG A 200 -7.53 -10.36 -4.52
CA ARG A 200 -7.67 -9.25 -5.47
C ARG A 200 -8.98 -8.50 -5.25
N PRO A 201 -8.96 -7.23 -4.82
CA PRO A 201 -10.16 -6.40 -4.73
C PRO A 201 -10.88 -6.23 -6.06
N VAL A 202 -12.22 -6.24 -6.01
CA VAL A 202 -13.12 -6.01 -7.14
C VAL A 202 -13.72 -4.60 -7.02
N ALA A 203 -13.60 -3.79 -8.08
CA ALA A 203 -14.16 -2.43 -8.12
C ALA A 203 -15.70 -2.45 -8.19
N TYR A 204 -16.36 -1.38 -7.75
CA TYR A 204 -17.73 -1.10 -8.18
C TYR A 204 -17.69 -0.75 -9.68
N GLU A 205 -18.47 -1.46 -10.49
CA GLU A 205 -18.62 -1.21 -11.94
C GLU A 205 -19.24 0.17 -12.21
#